data_AF-N1R3R5-F1
#
_entry.id   AF-N1R3R5-F1
#
_cell.length_a   1.000
_cell.length_b   1.000
_cell.length_c   1.000
_cell.angle_alpha   90.00
_cell.angle_beta   90.00
_cell.angle_gamma   90.00
#
_symmetry.space_group_name_H-M   'P 1'
#
loop_
_entity.id
_entity.type
_entity.pdbx_description
1 polymer ?
#
loop_
_entity_poly.entity_id
_entity_poly.type
_entity_poly.pdbx_seq_one_letter_code
_entity_poly.pdbx_strand_id
1 'polypeptide(L)'
;MPGGELRSRYHRSMLKAGHCYGPFDPVTNIIVNTIWYEATFPPLSQLDDLDILGTLNLMRIEARSLYGLVSFLCTHDKGLNADQAIRILLDMDLDLAATKQCSGVQEGQEEAFRAAATAAWHPRPDAQQDSSVHAGTSSPVTAVR
;
A
#
# COMPACT_ATOMS: atom_id res chain seq x y z
N MET A 1 26.33 7.43 5.94
CA MET A 1 24.94 7.00 5.67
C MET A 1 24.99 5.79 4.75
N PRO A 2 24.64 4.57 5.19
CA PRO A 2 24.75 3.35 4.38
C PRO A 2 23.58 3.26 3.39
N GLY A 3 23.56 4.14 2.39
CA GLY A 3 22.52 4.13 1.35
C GLY A 3 22.59 2.90 0.43
N GLY A 4 23.74 2.22 0.37
CA GLY A 4 23.93 1.02 -0.43
C GLY A 4 23.20 -0.21 0.12
N GLU A 5 23.24 -0.42 1.44
CA GLU A 5 22.62 -1.59 2.09
C GLU A 5 21.09 -1.49 2.10
N LEU A 6 20.56 -0.29 2.33
CA LEU A 6 19.11 -0.02 2.24
C LEU A 6 18.58 -0.28 0.82
N ARG A 7 19.31 0.18 -0.20
CA ARG A 7 18.98 -0.08 -1.60
C ARG A 7 19.09 -1.56 -1.96
N SER A 8 20.11 -2.26 -1.47
CA SER A 8 20.27 -3.69 -1.75
C SER A 8 19.18 -4.55 -1.09
N ARG A 9 18.80 -4.24 0.15
CA ARG A 9 17.83 -5.05 0.90
C ARG A 9 16.38 -4.82 0.45
N TYR A 10 15.95 -3.57 0.35
CA TYR A 10 14.52 -3.25 0.21
C TYR A 10 14.04 -3.04 -1.22
N HIS A 11 14.91 -3.13 -2.22
CA HIS A 11 14.54 -2.90 -3.60
C HIS A 11 13.41 -3.83 -4.06
N ARG A 12 13.59 -5.14 -3.85
CA ARG A 12 12.60 -6.17 -4.21
C ARG A 12 11.25 -5.91 -3.54
N SER A 13 11.26 -5.66 -2.24
CA SER A 13 10.05 -5.42 -1.45
C SER A 13 9.36 -4.12 -1.85
N MET A 14 10.13 -3.07 -2.13
CA MET A 14 9.59 -1.80 -2.63
C MET A 14 8.87 -1.98 -3.97
N LEU A 15 9.47 -2.71 -4.93
CA LEU A 15 8.85 -2.95 -6.24
C LEU A 15 7.62 -3.87 -6.16
N LYS A 16 7.61 -4.83 -5.24
CA LYS A 16 6.53 -5.81 -5.09
C LYS A 16 5.36 -5.31 -4.25
N ALA A 17 5.64 -4.48 -3.24
CA ALA A 17 4.67 -4.16 -2.18
C ALA A 17 4.67 -2.70 -1.74
N GLY A 18 5.66 -1.89 -2.11
CA GLY A 18 5.79 -0.48 -1.70
C GLY A 18 4.79 0.45 -2.37
N HIS A 19 3.50 0.17 -2.22
CA HIS A 19 2.39 0.93 -2.76
C HIS A 19 1.84 1.92 -1.73
N CYS A 20 1.19 2.98 -2.22
CA CYS A 20 0.70 4.06 -1.35
C CYS A 20 -0.69 3.82 -0.71
N TYR A 21 -1.40 2.75 -1.07
CA TYR A 21 -2.67 2.39 -0.42
C TYR A 21 -2.40 1.73 0.94
N GLY A 22 -3.30 1.96 1.89
CA GLY A 22 -3.17 1.47 3.24
C GLY A 22 -3.83 2.42 4.25
N PRO A 23 -3.69 2.13 5.56
CA PRO A 23 -4.34 2.90 6.62
C PRO A 23 -3.60 4.19 7.01
N PHE A 24 -2.42 4.47 6.44
CA PHE A 24 -1.63 5.66 6.73
C PHE A 24 -1.61 6.63 5.55
N ASP A 25 -0.89 7.75 5.69
CA ASP A 25 -0.62 8.64 4.57
C ASP A 25 0.17 7.90 3.45
N PRO A 26 0.11 8.39 2.20
CA PRO A 26 0.73 7.73 1.05
C PRO A 26 2.21 7.39 1.22
N VAL A 27 2.98 8.25 1.88
CA VAL A 27 4.42 8.07 2.09
C VAL A 27 4.67 7.00 3.15
N THR A 28 3.95 7.07 4.27
CA THR A 28 4.05 6.07 5.33
C THR A 28 3.63 4.68 4.84
N ASN A 29 2.59 4.57 4.02
CA ASN A 29 2.18 3.29 3.42
C ASN A 29 3.30 2.69 2.55
N ILE A 30 3.97 3.49 1.72
CA ILE A 30 5.11 3.01 0.91
C ILE A 30 6.19 2.42 1.82
N ILE A 31 6.54 3.11 2.90
CA ILE A 31 7.60 2.70 3.83
C ILE A 31 7.19 1.42 4.58
N VAL A 32 6.00 1.43 5.20
CA VAL A 32 5.52 0.32 6.02
C VAL A 32 5.29 -0.93 5.18
N ASN A 33 4.64 -0.81 4.02
CA ASN A 33 4.39 -1.96 3.14
C ASN A 33 5.70 -2.58 2.63
N THR A 34 6.69 -1.74 2.32
CA THR A 34 8.03 -2.21 1.94
C THR A 34 8.70 -3.01 3.07
N ILE A 35 8.73 -2.45 4.28
CA ILE A 35 9.37 -3.09 5.44
C ILE A 35 8.64 -4.38 5.83
N TRP A 36 7.31 -4.33 5.90
CA TRP A 36 6.48 -5.47 6.26
C TRP A 36 6.64 -6.62 5.27
N TYR A 37 6.63 -6.34 3.96
CA TYR A 37 6.77 -7.37 2.94
C TYR A 37 8.15 -8.01 2.98
N GLU A 38 9.21 -7.23 3.22
CA GLU A 38 10.56 -7.76 3.40
C GLU A 38 10.67 -8.68 4.61
N ALA A 39 10.09 -8.29 5.74
CA ALA A 39 10.12 -9.07 6.97
C ALA A 39 9.28 -10.36 6.87
N THR A 40 8.13 -10.30 6.20
CA THR A 40 7.16 -11.40 6.13
C THR A 40 7.50 -12.39 5.01
N PHE A 41 8.06 -11.89 3.90
CA PHE A 41 8.41 -12.69 2.72
C PHE A 41 9.86 -12.41 2.31
N PRO A 42 10.86 -12.77 3.14
CA PRO A 42 12.25 -12.57 2.79
C PRO A 42 12.63 -13.37 1.54
N PRO A 43 13.56 -12.89 0.71
CA PRO A 43 14.01 -13.60 -0.48
C PRO A 43 14.71 -14.92 -0.10
N LEU A 44 14.41 -16.00 -0.84
CA LEU A 44 15.02 -17.32 -0.62
C LEU A 44 16.44 -17.43 -1.17
N SER A 45 16.85 -16.52 -2.06
CA SER A 45 18.21 -16.38 -2.58
C SER A 45 18.50 -14.92 -2.93
N GLN A 46 19.77 -14.51 -2.86
CA GLN A 46 20.22 -13.16 -3.29
C GLN A 46 20.13 -12.96 -4.82
N LEU A 47 19.76 -14.01 -5.57
CA LEU A 47 19.71 -14.05 -7.03
C LEU A 47 18.35 -13.63 -7.62
N ASP A 48 17.41 -13.17 -6.78
CA ASP A 48 16.30 -12.33 -7.25
C ASP A 48 16.89 -10.95 -7.64
N ASP A 49 17.76 -10.93 -8.65
CA ASP A 49 18.26 -9.72 -9.30
C ASP A 49 17.08 -9.03 -9.95
N LEU A 50 16.45 -8.15 -9.16
CA LEU A 50 15.42 -7.27 -9.67
C LEU A 50 16.11 -5.96 -10.05
N ASP A 51 16.11 -5.77 -11.37
CA ASP A 51 16.34 -4.59 -12.18
C ASP A 51 16.47 -3.27 -11.42
N ILE A 52 17.54 -2.51 -11.72
CA ILE A 52 17.85 -1.15 -11.23
C ILE A 52 16.56 -0.33 -11.04
N LEU A 53 16.49 0.50 -9.98
CA LEU A 53 15.42 1.52 -9.82
C LEU A 53 15.44 2.50 -11.01
N GLY A 54 15.00 2.04 -12.17
CA GLY A 54 14.83 2.83 -13.37
C GLY A 54 13.47 3.50 -13.35
N THR A 55 13.35 4.57 -14.12
CA THR A 55 12.13 5.38 -14.24
C THR A 55 10.88 4.53 -14.52
N LEU A 56 11.01 3.46 -15.30
CA LEU A 56 9.90 2.55 -15.63
C LEU A 56 9.36 1.79 -14.40
N ASN A 57 10.23 1.37 -13.47
CA ASN A 57 9.81 0.68 -12.26
C ASN A 57 9.10 1.63 -11.29
N LEU A 58 9.54 2.89 -11.23
CA LEU A 58 8.87 3.92 -10.44
C LEU A 58 7.48 4.27 -11.03
N MET A 59 7.37 4.45 -12.35
CA MET A 59 6.07 4.67 -13.00
C MET A 59 5.11 3.49 -12.81
N ARG A 60 5.63 2.25 -12.78
CA ARG A 60 4.81 1.07 -12.46
C ARG A 60 4.27 1.12 -11.02
N ILE A 61 5.10 1.50 -10.06
CA ILE A 61 4.66 1.66 -8.66
C ILE A 61 3.60 2.75 -8.55
N GLU A 62 3.82 3.89 -9.22
CA GLU A 62 2.87 5.01 -9.25
C GLU A 62 1.51 4.58 -9.82
N ALA A 63 1.50 3.96 -11.01
CA ALA A 63 0.27 3.50 -11.64
C ALA A 63 -0.47 2.45 -10.79
N ARG A 64 0.26 1.47 -10.23
CA ARG A 64 -0.30 0.45 -9.34
C ARG A 64 -0.87 1.03 -8.06
N SER A 65 -0.19 2.04 -7.52
CA SER A 65 -0.63 2.78 -6.35
C SER A 65 -1.95 3.50 -6.62
N LEU A 66 -2.06 4.19 -7.76
CA LEU A 66 -3.30 4.82 -8.20
C LEU A 66 -4.44 3.80 -8.39
N TYR A 67 -4.18 2.68 -9.06
CA TYR A 67 -5.18 1.62 -9.23
C TYR A 67 -5.64 1.04 -7.90
N GLY A 68 -4.71 0.85 -6.94
CA GLY A 68 -5.05 0.40 -5.60
C GLY A 68 -5.98 1.37 -4.86
N LEU A 69 -5.66 2.66 -4.89
CA LEU A 69 -6.48 3.71 -4.25
C LEU A 69 -7.87 3.85 -4.89
N VAL A 70 -7.94 3.87 -6.22
CA VAL A 70 -9.22 3.95 -6.95
C VAL A 70 -10.07 2.71 -6.65
N SER A 71 -9.48 1.52 -6.69
CA SER A 71 -10.19 0.28 -6.39
C SER A 71 -10.67 0.25 -4.93
N PHE A 72 -9.88 0.76 -3.98
CA PHE A 72 -10.30 0.88 -2.59
C PHE A 72 -11.59 1.70 -2.48
N LEU A 73 -11.60 2.92 -3.05
CA LEU A 73 -12.76 3.81 -2.96
C LEU A 73 -14.00 3.25 -3.65
N CYS A 74 -13.87 2.70 -4.86
CA CYS A 74 -15.00 2.12 -5.58
C CYS A 74 -15.57 0.86 -4.90
N THR A 75 -14.74 0.11 -4.17
CA THR A 75 -15.21 -1.05 -3.38
C THR A 75 -15.84 -0.63 -2.07
N HIS A 76 -15.26 0.37 -1.40
CA HIS A 76 -15.76 0.90 -0.12
C HIS A 76 -17.09 1.66 -0.30
N ASP A 77 -17.22 2.45 -1.37
CA ASP A 77 -18.45 3.14 -1.75
C ASP A 77 -18.90 2.68 -3.14
N LYS A 78 -19.86 1.75 -3.15
CA LYS A 78 -20.40 1.12 -4.37
C LYS A 78 -21.09 2.11 -5.32
N GLY A 79 -21.35 3.35 -4.88
CA GLY A 79 -21.90 4.41 -5.72
C GLY A 79 -20.85 5.15 -6.55
N LEU A 80 -19.55 5.00 -6.24
CA LEU A 80 -18.47 5.70 -6.92
C LEU A 80 -18.05 4.96 -8.19
N ASN A 81 -17.93 5.71 -9.28
CA ASN A 81 -17.16 5.28 -10.44
C ASN A 81 -15.70 5.75 -10.35
N ALA A 82 -14.85 5.24 -11.25
CA ALA A 82 -13.42 5.55 -11.25
C ALA A 82 -13.12 7.05 -11.39
N ASP A 83 -13.86 7.78 -12.22
CA ASP A 83 -13.65 9.23 -12.42
C ASP A 83 -13.97 10.02 -11.14
N GLN A 84 -15.03 9.65 -10.43
CA GLN A 84 -15.39 10.25 -9.15
C GLN A 84 -14.35 9.93 -8.08
N ALA A 85 -13.90 8.68 -8.01
CA ALA A 85 -12.83 8.25 -7.10
C ALA A 85 -11.54 9.04 -7.34
N ILE A 86 -11.12 9.21 -8.60
CA ILE A 86 -9.92 10.01 -8.93
C ILE A 86 -10.07 11.46 -8.48
N ARG A 87 -11.25 12.07 -8.67
CA ARG A 87 -11.50 13.46 -8.21
C ARG A 87 -11.41 13.59 -6.70
N ILE A 88 -11.96 12.62 -5.96
CA ILE A 88 -11.86 12.55 -4.50
C ILE A 88 -10.39 12.40 -4.07
N LEU A 89 -9.65 11.49 -4.71
CA LEU A 89 -8.24 11.25 -4.44
C LEU A 89 -7.37 12.51 -4.63
N LEU A 90 -7.67 13.33 -5.64
CA LEU A 90 -6.99 14.61 -5.87
C LEU A 90 -7.31 15.65 -4.79
N ASP A 91 -8.53 15.67 -4.25
CA ASP A 91 -8.94 16.62 -3.20
C ASP A 91 -8.30 16.29 -1.84
N MET A 92 -8.02 15.01 -1.60
CA MET A 92 -7.47 14.50 -0.34
C MET A 92 -5.96 14.24 -0.35
N ASP A 93 -5.23 14.68 -1.39
CA ASP A 93 -3.79 14.37 -1.57
C ASP A 93 -3.48 12.86 -1.45
N LEU A 94 -4.39 12.01 -1.94
CA LEU A 94 -4.31 10.54 -1.88
C LEU A 94 -4.36 9.92 -0.47
N ASP A 95 -4.56 10.72 0.57
CA ASP A 95 -4.51 10.27 1.97
C ASP A 95 -5.84 9.69 2.45
N LEU A 96 -6.01 8.37 2.29
CA LEU A 96 -7.21 7.66 2.74
C LEU A 96 -7.48 7.85 4.24
N ALA A 97 -6.44 8.06 5.06
CA ALA A 97 -6.56 8.28 6.49
C ALA A 97 -7.10 9.67 6.85
N ALA A 98 -6.92 10.67 5.97
CA ALA A 98 -7.45 12.02 6.16
C ALA A 98 -9.00 12.07 6.04
N THR A 99 -9.62 11.04 5.45
CA THR A 99 -11.08 11.03 5.26
C THR A 99 -11.83 10.51 6.48
N LYS A 100 -12.71 11.34 7.04
CA LYS A 100 -13.67 10.92 8.07
C LYS A 100 -14.62 9.79 7.60
N GLN A 101 -14.76 9.60 6.28
CA GLN A 101 -15.56 8.53 5.67
C GLN A 101 -14.98 7.12 5.88
N CYS A 102 -13.66 6.99 6.06
CA CYS A 102 -13.02 5.71 6.39
C CYS A 102 -12.93 5.46 7.92
N SER A 103 -13.35 6.42 8.75
CA SER A 103 -13.18 6.37 10.21
C SER A 103 -14.33 5.68 10.96
N GLY A 104 -15.34 5.16 10.23
CA GLY A 104 -16.51 4.53 10.81
C GLY A 104 -16.93 3.28 10.07
N VAL A 105 -16.91 2.16 10.78
CA VAL A 105 -17.37 0.81 10.41
C VAL A 105 -16.32 -0.07 9.71
N GLN A 106 -15.89 -1.13 10.41
CA GLN A 106 -14.98 -2.19 9.92
C GLN A 106 -15.58 -3.03 8.79
N GLU A 107 -16.91 -3.04 8.64
CA GLU A 107 -17.61 -3.76 7.57
C GLU A 107 -17.29 -3.16 6.20
N GLY A 108 -16.52 -3.90 5.41
CA GLY A 108 -16.17 -3.55 4.03
C GLY A 108 -14.73 -3.06 3.83
N GLN A 109 -14.00 -2.71 4.91
CA GLN A 109 -12.59 -2.30 4.80
C GLN A 109 -11.68 -3.46 4.34
N GLU A 110 -11.94 -4.67 4.83
CA GLU A 110 -11.23 -5.88 4.38
C GLU A 110 -11.40 -6.06 2.86
N GLU A 111 -12.64 -6.05 2.37
CA GLU A 111 -12.91 -6.20 0.93
C GLU A 111 -12.24 -5.09 0.12
N ALA A 112 -12.29 -3.84 0.59
CA ALA A 112 -11.66 -2.70 -0.07
C ALA A 112 -10.13 -2.80 -0.11
N PHE A 113 -9.47 -3.19 0.99
CA PHE A 113 -8.01 -3.39 1.01
C PHE A 113 -7.58 -4.57 0.14
N ARG A 114 -8.37 -5.64 0.10
CA ARG A 114 -8.12 -6.78 -0.79
C ARG A 114 -8.26 -6.38 -2.27
N ALA A 115 -9.28 -5.60 -2.60
CA ALA A 115 -9.49 -5.06 -3.95
C ALA A 115 -8.33 -4.14 -4.35
N ALA A 116 -7.90 -3.24 -3.45
CA ALA A 116 -6.75 -2.37 -3.64
C ALA A 116 -5.46 -3.16 -3.94
N ALA A 117 -5.17 -4.18 -3.11
CA ALA A 117 -3.99 -5.01 -3.29
C ALA A 117 -4.03 -5.81 -4.60
N THR A 118 -5.21 -6.29 -4.99
CA THR A 118 -5.41 -6.98 -6.27
C THR A 118 -5.19 -6.04 -7.46
N ALA A 119 -5.80 -4.85 -7.44
CA ALA A 119 -5.68 -3.85 -8.50
C ALA A 119 -4.25 -3.30 -8.65
N ALA A 120 -3.50 -3.24 -7.54
CA ALA A 120 -2.08 -2.88 -7.54
C ALA A 120 -1.13 -4.01 -7.98
N TRP A 121 -1.66 -5.19 -8.30
CA TRP A 121 -0.87 -6.40 -8.60
C TRP A 121 0.08 -6.81 -7.46
N HIS A 122 -0.39 -6.72 -6.22
CA HIS A 122 0.35 -7.20 -5.06
C HIS A 122 0.52 -8.74 -5.12
N PRO A 123 1.71 -9.31 -4.86
CA PRO A 123 1.93 -10.77 -4.94
C PRO A 123 1.16 -11.60 -3.91
N ARG A 124 0.66 -10.96 -2.85
CA ARG A 124 -0.05 -11.58 -1.72
C ARG A 124 -1.19 -10.65 -1.27
N PRO A 125 -2.28 -10.52 -2.05
CA PRO A 125 -3.32 -9.53 -1.77
C PRO A 125 -4.05 -9.78 -0.45
N ASP A 126 -4.32 -11.04 -0.11
CA ASP A 126 -4.99 -11.39 1.15
C ASP A 126 -4.12 -11.06 2.37
N ALA A 127 -2.83 -11.41 2.35
CA ALA A 127 -1.91 -11.08 3.44
C ALA A 127 -1.70 -9.56 3.60
N GLN A 128 -1.68 -8.81 2.49
CA GLN A 128 -1.59 -7.36 2.51
C GLN A 128 -2.85 -6.74 3.13
N GLN A 129 -4.03 -7.26 2.80
CA GLN A 129 -5.28 -6.85 3.41
C GLN A 129 -5.25 -7.09 4.92
N ASP A 130 -4.84 -8.28 5.37
CA ASP A 130 -4.75 -8.60 6.80
C ASP A 130 -3.81 -7.63 7.52
N SER A 131 -2.64 -7.35 6.93
CA SER A 131 -1.71 -6.37 7.48
C SER A 131 -2.32 -4.96 7.58
N SER A 132 -3.00 -4.49 6.53
CA SER A 132 -3.62 -3.15 6.49
C SER A 132 -4.71 -2.97 7.56
N VAL A 133 -5.56 -3.98 7.78
CA VAL A 133 -6.62 -3.89 8.80
C VAL A 133 -6.07 -3.93 10.21
N HIS A 134 -5.03 -4.74 10.47
CA HIS A 134 -4.38 -4.78 11.79
C HIS A 134 -3.62 -3.47 12.06
N ALA A 135 -2.91 -2.93 11.08
CA ALA A 135 -2.17 -1.68 11.21
C ALA A 135 -3.08 -0.46 11.42
N GLY A 136 -4.27 -0.45 10.83
CA GLY A 136 -5.26 0.62 11.02
C GLY A 136 -6.01 0.57 12.37
N THR A 137 -6.00 -0.57 13.06
CA THR A 137 -6.68 -0.75 14.37
C THR A 137 -5.75 -0.58 15.56
N SER A 138 -4.43 -0.64 15.37
CA SER A 138 -3.47 -0.30 16.41
C SER A 138 -3.45 1.20 16.68
N SER A 139 -4.14 1.64 17.73
CA SER A 139 -4.01 2.99 18.28
C SER A 139 -2.52 3.32 18.53
N PRO A 140 -2.03 4.54 18.24
CA PRO A 140 -0.59 4.87 18.27
C PRO A 140 0.08 4.84 19.67
N VAL A 141 -0.58 4.29 20.70
CA VAL A 141 -0.16 4.36 22.11
C VAL A 141 0.54 3.09 22.62
N THR A 142 0.54 1.96 21.90
CA THR A 142 1.02 0.68 22.50
C THR A 142 2.32 0.12 21.89
N ALA A 143 3.01 0.86 21.02
CA ALA A 143 4.27 0.41 20.44
C ALA A 143 5.52 1.01 21.12
N VAL A 144 5.50 1.19 22.45
CA VAL A 144 6.72 1.34 23.27
C VAL A 144 6.49 0.68 24.62
N ARG A 145 6.75 -0.63 24.71
CA ARG A 145 7.12 -1.27 25.97
C ARG A 145 7.93 -2.53 25.72
#